data_AF-A0AAN6JG61-F1
#
_entry.id   AF-A0AAN6JG61-F1
#
_cell.length_a   1.000
_cell.length_b   1.000
_cell.length_c   1.000
_cell.angle_alpha   90.00
_cell.angle_beta   90.00
_cell.angle_gamma   90.00
#
_symmetry.space_group_name_H-M   'P 1'
#
loop_
_entity.id
_entity.type
_entity.pdbx_description
1 polymer ?
#
loop_
_entity_poly.entity_id
_entity_poly.type
_entity_poly.pdbx_seq_one_letter_code
_entity_poly.pdbx_strand_id
1 'polypeptide(L)'
;MTRNGKQKVARLASEVNDSGPSAAAPAADPSSSSSAAPAASAVPAIGIWVNQTGNHTFHLSPGDPLSAVAGQVSEAVKWLERLGHEHDAQLAAERTARAAAEAERDAAKTERADLQEDKSRLDRQVTQLTKQLADLKAAVRDKIGDLEVLKNLAN
;
A
#
# COMPACT_ATOMS: atom_id res chain seq x y z
N MET A 1 -13.97 20.56 16.29
CA MET A 1 -13.95 19.13 15.92
C MET A 1 -15.38 18.60 15.88
N THR A 2 -15.94 18.42 14.69
CA THR A 2 -17.33 17.99 14.49
C THR A 2 -17.48 16.48 14.74
N ARG A 3 -18.61 16.08 15.35
CA ARG A 3 -18.95 14.69 15.75
C ARG A 3 -18.84 13.65 14.61
N ASN A 4 -18.76 14.07 13.36
CA ASN A 4 -18.76 13.21 12.17
C ASN A 4 -17.41 12.54 11.87
N GLY A 5 -16.29 13.04 12.44
CA GLY A 5 -14.97 12.44 12.22
C GLY A 5 -14.77 11.13 12.97
N LYS A 6 -15.31 11.02 14.20
CA LYS A 6 -15.12 9.84 15.06
C LYS A 6 -15.91 8.60 14.61
N GLN A 7 -17.03 8.81 13.91
CA GLN A 7 -17.87 7.71 13.42
C GLN A 7 -17.32 7.05 12.14
N LYS A 8 -16.53 7.77 11.33
CA LYS A 8 -15.89 7.19 10.13
C LYS A 8 -14.70 6.28 10.46
N VAL A 9 -13.89 6.63 11.46
CA VAL A 9 -12.73 5.82 11.90
C VAL A 9 -13.18 4.52 12.57
N ALA A 10 -14.27 4.56 13.34
CA ALA A 10 -14.82 3.37 13.99
C ALA A 10 -15.41 2.35 13.00
N ARG A 11 -15.90 2.80 11.83
CA ARG A 11 -16.41 1.90 10.78
C ARG A 11 -15.27 1.22 10.01
N LEU A 12 -14.21 1.96 9.68
CA LEU A 12 -13.02 1.41 9.00
C LEU A 12 -12.28 0.38 9.86
N ALA A 13 -12.18 0.61 11.18
CA ALA A 13 -11.54 -0.33 12.10
C ALA A 13 -12.32 -1.65 12.25
N SER A 14 -13.64 -1.65 11.97
CA SER A 14 -14.45 -2.87 12.03
C SER A 14 -14.35 -3.72 10.76
N GLU A 15 -14.05 -3.13 9.59
CA GLU A 15 -13.85 -3.87 8.33
C GLU A 15 -12.48 -4.53 8.24
N VAL A 16 -11.47 -3.99 8.94
CA VAL A 16 -10.09 -4.53 8.93
C VAL A 16 -9.90 -5.66 9.95
N ASN A 17 -10.73 -5.72 11.00
CA ASN A 17 -10.55 -6.69 12.10
C ASN A 17 -11.23 -8.06 11.87
N ASP A 18 -11.95 -8.25 10.76
CA ASP A 18 -12.60 -9.52 10.39
C ASP A 18 -11.72 -10.41 9.49
N SER A 19 -10.55 -9.92 9.06
CA SER A 19 -9.53 -10.70 8.36
C SER A 19 -8.44 -11.12 9.36
N GLY A 20 -8.69 -12.20 10.10
CA GLY A 20 -7.72 -12.76 11.05
C GLY A 20 -6.37 -13.16 10.41
N PRO A 21 -5.29 -13.29 11.20
CA PRO A 21 -3.94 -13.49 10.68
C PRO A 21 -3.71 -14.95 10.25
N SER A 22 -3.44 -15.18 8.97
CA SER A 22 -3.03 -16.50 8.47
C SER A 22 -1.55 -16.56 8.11
N ALA A 23 -0.77 -17.07 9.08
CA ALA A 23 0.45 -17.86 8.98
C ALA A 23 1.74 -17.33 8.30
N ALA A 24 2.72 -17.07 9.18
CA ALA A 24 4.18 -17.23 9.10
C ALA A 24 4.88 -17.48 7.75
N ALA A 25 5.79 -16.56 7.39
CA ALA A 25 6.83 -16.73 6.39
C ALA A 25 7.98 -17.62 6.92
N PRO A 26 8.47 -18.63 6.18
CA PRO A 26 9.70 -19.32 6.56
C PRO A 26 10.95 -18.55 6.11
N ALA A 27 11.92 -18.53 7.02
CA ALA A 27 13.22 -17.88 6.91
C ALA A 27 14.10 -18.47 5.80
N ALA A 28 14.86 -17.59 5.15
CA ALA A 28 15.93 -17.95 4.23
C ALA A 28 17.19 -18.34 5.01
N ASP A 29 17.80 -19.47 4.63
CA ASP A 29 19.18 -19.81 4.99
C ASP A 29 19.94 -20.22 3.70
N PRO A 30 21.11 -19.63 3.37
CA PRO A 30 21.82 -19.89 2.14
C PRO A 30 22.96 -20.89 2.37
N SER A 31 22.73 -22.16 2.04
CA SER A 31 23.81 -23.15 1.89
C SER A 31 23.95 -23.55 0.43
N SER A 32 25.06 -23.09 -0.15
CA SER A 32 25.58 -23.41 -1.47
C SER A 32 25.86 -24.91 -1.66
N SER A 33 25.33 -25.50 -2.74
CA SER A 33 26.12 -26.30 -3.68
C SER A 33 25.24 -26.81 -4.83
N SER A 34 25.65 -26.47 -6.05
CA SER A 34 25.35 -27.14 -7.33
C SER A 34 23.98 -27.80 -7.50
N SER A 35 23.05 -27.07 -8.12
CA SER A 35 21.98 -27.71 -8.88
C SER A 35 21.96 -27.09 -10.26
N ALA A 36 22.03 -27.96 -11.27
CA ALA A 36 21.99 -27.61 -12.68
C ALA A 36 20.93 -26.56 -12.97
N ALA A 37 21.27 -25.63 -13.87
CA ALA A 37 20.29 -24.75 -14.50
C ALA A 37 19.05 -25.56 -14.85
N PRO A 38 17.82 -25.07 -14.59
CA PRO A 38 16.65 -25.75 -15.08
C PRO A 38 16.84 -25.84 -16.59
N ALA A 39 16.97 -27.07 -17.08
CA ALA A 39 16.95 -27.34 -18.50
C ALA A 39 15.80 -26.51 -19.06
N ALA A 40 16.11 -25.67 -20.06
CA ALA A 40 15.11 -24.99 -20.84
C ALA A 40 14.05 -26.05 -21.14
N SER A 41 12.90 -25.96 -20.46
CA SER A 41 11.83 -26.90 -20.63
C SER A 41 11.49 -26.78 -22.09
N ALA A 42 11.87 -27.80 -22.85
CA ALA A 42 11.58 -27.90 -24.25
C ALA A 42 10.06 -27.94 -24.33
N VAL A 43 9.44 -26.75 -24.41
CA VAL A 43 8.13 -26.59 -25.00
C VAL A 43 8.35 -27.22 -26.37
N PRO A 44 7.77 -28.40 -26.65
CA PRO A 44 7.90 -28.94 -27.99
C PRO A 44 7.26 -27.87 -28.88
N ALA A 45 8.09 -27.21 -29.68
CA ALA A 45 7.62 -26.41 -30.79
C ALA A 45 6.98 -27.43 -31.73
N ILE A 46 5.71 -27.74 -31.50
CA ILE A 46 4.88 -28.48 -32.44
C ILE A 46 4.73 -27.51 -33.62
N GLY A 47 5.65 -27.62 -34.57
CA GLY A 47 5.49 -27.02 -35.88
C GLY A 47 4.27 -27.66 -36.51
N ILE A 48 3.13 -26.97 -36.45
CA ILE A 48 1.95 -27.33 -37.22
C ILE A 48 2.31 -27.05 -38.68
N TRP A 49 2.86 -28.04 -39.37
CA TRP A 49 2.95 -28.02 -40.82
C TRP A 49 1.53 -28.17 -41.37
N VAL A 50 0.84 -27.04 -41.55
CA VAL A 50 -0.41 -27.01 -42.31
C VAL A 50 -0.06 -27.15 -43.78
N ASN A 51 0.05 -28.39 -44.25
CA ASN A 51 0.12 -28.67 -45.67
C ASN A 51 -1.33 -28.60 -46.20
N GLN A 52 -1.67 -27.50 -46.88
CA GLN A 52 -2.97 -27.28 -47.51
C GLN A 52 -3.20 -28.31 -48.63
N THR A 53 -3.69 -29.49 -48.27
CA THR A 53 -4.28 -30.43 -49.24
C THR A 53 -5.43 -31.20 -48.58
N GLY A 54 -6.63 -31.03 -49.13
CA GLY A 54 -7.77 -31.92 -48.90
C GLY A 54 -8.52 -31.70 -47.59
N ASN A 55 -9.78 -31.30 -47.71
CA ASN A 55 -10.75 -31.30 -46.62
C ASN A 55 -11.02 -32.75 -46.17
N HIS A 56 -10.17 -33.30 -45.28
CA HIS A 56 -10.36 -34.62 -44.67
C HIS A 56 -10.76 -34.43 -43.20
N THR A 57 -12.03 -34.70 -42.89
CA THR A 57 -12.49 -34.90 -41.52
C THR A 57 -11.87 -36.19 -40.98
N PHE A 58 -10.86 -36.06 -40.12
CA PHE A 58 -10.34 -37.19 -39.36
C PHE A 58 -11.37 -37.59 -38.31
N HIS A 59 -12.12 -38.66 -38.57
CA HIS A 59 -12.96 -39.31 -37.57
C HIS A 59 -12.07 -40.10 -36.62
N LEU A 60 -11.69 -39.47 -35.50
CA LEU A 60 -11.04 -40.17 -34.39
C LEU A 60 -12.11 -41.01 -33.68
N SER A 61 -11.94 -42.33 -33.68
CA SER A 61 -12.84 -43.21 -32.94
C SER A 61 -12.57 -43.10 -31.44
N PRO A 62 -13.61 -43.16 -30.58
CA PRO A 62 -13.41 -43.26 -29.13
C PRO A 62 -12.65 -44.56 -28.83
N GLY A 63 -11.35 -44.43 -28.52
CA GLY A 63 -10.45 -45.57 -28.35
C GLY A 63 -9.11 -45.41 -29.07
N ASP A 64 -8.99 -44.48 -30.03
CA ASP A 64 -7.72 -44.20 -30.70
C ASP A 64 -6.78 -43.39 -29.80
N PRO A 65 -5.47 -43.70 -29.76
CA PRO A 65 -4.50 -42.97 -28.94
C PRO A 65 -4.44 -41.48 -29.29
N LEU A 66 -4.73 -41.11 -30.55
CA LEU A 66 -4.82 -39.71 -30.98
C LEU A 66 -6.04 -38.98 -30.40
N SER A 67 -7.13 -39.67 -30.12
CA SER A 67 -8.31 -39.12 -29.42
C SER A 67 -7.98 -38.80 -27.95
N ALA A 68 -7.23 -39.68 -27.28
CA ALA A 68 -6.76 -39.46 -25.92
C ALA A 68 -5.81 -38.25 -25.83
N VAL A 69 -4.89 -38.11 -26.80
CA VAL A 69 -3.99 -36.94 -26.89
C VAL A 69 -4.78 -35.65 -27.15
N ALA A 70 -5.78 -35.67 -28.04
CA ALA A 70 -6.64 -34.51 -28.29
C ALA A 70 -7.43 -34.09 -27.03
N GLY A 71 -7.92 -35.06 -26.24
CA GLY A 71 -8.55 -34.80 -24.95
C GLY A 71 -7.60 -34.16 -23.94
N GLN A 72 -6.36 -34.66 -23.83
CA GLN A 72 -5.33 -34.08 -22.96
C GLN A 72 -4.94 -32.65 -23.37
N VAL A 73 -4.81 -32.38 -24.67
CA VAL A 73 -4.53 -31.03 -25.17
C VAL A 73 -5.70 -30.09 -24.88
N SER A 74 -6.95 -30.54 -25.05
CA SER A 74 -8.13 -29.71 -24.74
C SER A 74 -8.21 -29.35 -23.26
N GLU A 75 -7.95 -30.30 -22.36
CA GLU A 75 -7.90 -30.02 -20.92
C GLU A 75 -6.71 -29.13 -20.53
N ALA A 76 -5.55 -29.30 -21.16
CA ALA A 76 -4.40 -28.43 -20.96
C ALA A 76 -4.69 -26.98 -21.40
N VAL A 77 -5.38 -26.78 -22.53
CA VAL A 77 -5.79 -25.44 -22.99
C VAL A 77 -6.76 -24.79 -22.00
N LYS A 78 -7.79 -25.49 -21.55
CA LYS A 78 -8.74 -24.96 -20.54
C LYS A 78 -8.05 -24.61 -19.22
N TRP A 79 -7.07 -25.40 -18.82
CA TRP A 79 -6.29 -25.13 -17.62
C TRP A 79 -5.41 -23.88 -17.77
N LEU A 80 -4.76 -23.71 -18.93
CA LEU A 80 -3.98 -22.50 -19.23
C LEU A 80 -4.86 -21.24 -19.32
N GLU A 81 -6.04 -21.33 -19.92
CA GLU A 81 -7.02 -20.23 -19.97
C GLU A 81 -7.45 -19.82 -18.57
N ARG A 82 -7.73 -20.79 -17.69
CA ARG A 82 -8.08 -20.53 -16.29
C ARG A 82 -6.96 -19.82 -15.55
N LEU A 83 -5.72 -20.28 -15.71
CA LEU A 83 -4.55 -19.62 -15.12
C LEU A 83 -4.33 -18.21 -15.66
N GLY A 84 -4.56 -17.98 -16.95
CA GLY A 84 -4.50 -16.66 -17.56
C GLY A 84 -5.49 -15.70 -16.90
N HIS A 85 -6.75 -16.12 -16.75
CA HIS A 85 -7.77 -15.32 -16.08
C HIS A 85 -7.46 -15.05 -14.61
N GLU A 86 -6.94 -16.04 -13.88
CA GLU A 86 -6.56 -15.88 -12.48
C GLU A 86 -5.38 -14.91 -12.32
N HIS A 87 -4.36 -15.02 -13.17
CA HIS A 87 -3.22 -14.11 -13.19
C HIS A 87 -3.62 -12.68 -13.55
N ASP A 88 -4.50 -12.49 -14.53
CA ASP A 88 -5.01 -11.16 -14.89
C ASP A 88 -5.84 -10.54 -13.75
N ALA A 89 -6.64 -11.35 -13.06
CA ALA A 89 -7.39 -10.91 -11.89
C ALA A 89 -6.46 -10.51 -10.73
N GLN A 90 -5.38 -11.27 -10.49
CA GLN A 90 -4.36 -10.95 -9.49
C GLN A 90 -3.62 -9.65 -9.85
N LEU A 91 -3.23 -9.47 -11.12
CA LEU A 91 -2.59 -8.24 -11.58
C LEU A 91 -3.50 -7.01 -11.44
N ALA A 92 -4.80 -7.16 -11.71
CA ALA A 92 -5.77 -6.09 -11.50
C ALA A 92 -5.93 -5.75 -10.01
N ALA A 93 -5.98 -6.78 -9.15
CA ALA A 93 -6.02 -6.61 -7.70
C ALA A 93 -4.75 -5.93 -7.16
N GLU A 94 -3.57 -6.31 -7.64
CA GLU A 94 -2.30 -5.71 -7.21
C GLU A 94 -2.20 -4.24 -7.63
N ARG A 95 -2.60 -3.92 -8.87
CA ARG A 95 -2.61 -2.53 -9.35
C ARG A 95 -3.55 -1.64 -8.54
N THR A 96 -4.73 -2.15 -8.19
CA THR A 96 -5.70 -1.40 -7.38
C THR A 96 -5.22 -1.24 -5.93
N ALA A 97 -4.66 -2.29 -5.33
CA ALA A 97 -4.05 -2.22 -4.01
C ALA A 97 -2.87 -1.23 -3.96
N ARG A 98 -2.03 -1.23 -4.99
CA ARG A 98 -0.92 -0.29 -5.11
C ARG A 98 -1.40 1.16 -5.28
N ALA A 99 -2.41 1.39 -6.11
CA ALA A 99 -3.00 2.72 -6.28
C ALA A 99 -3.64 3.23 -4.97
N ALA A 100 -4.32 2.36 -4.21
CA ALA A 100 -4.86 2.70 -2.90
C ALA A 100 -3.75 3.06 -1.90
N ALA A 101 -2.69 2.24 -1.83
CA ALA A 101 -1.56 2.51 -0.94
C ALA A 101 -0.80 3.80 -1.30
N GLU A 102 -0.66 4.11 -2.59
CA GLU A 102 -0.06 5.37 -3.06
C GLU A 102 -0.96 6.57 -2.68
N ALA A 103 -2.27 6.46 -2.85
CA ALA A 103 -3.21 7.51 -2.44
C ALA A 103 -3.20 7.75 -0.92
N GLU A 104 -3.17 6.69 -0.10
CA GLU A 104 -3.04 6.80 1.36
C GLU A 104 -1.72 7.46 1.77
N ARG A 105 -0.61 7.09 1.10
CA ARG A 105 0.69 7.70 1.37
C ARG A 105 0.70 9.18 1.04
N ASP A 106 0.09 9.59 -0.06
CA ASP A 106 0.04 10.99 -0.44
C ASP A 106 -0.89 11.79 0.48
N ALA A 107 -2.03 11.23 0.89
CA ALA A 107 -2.89 11.83 1.92
C ALA A 107 -2.15 12.00 3.26
N ALA A 108 -1.36 10.99 3.67
CA ALA A 108 -0.56 11.06 4.90
C ALA A 108 0.56 12.12 4.81
N LYS A 109 1.17 12.31 3.63
CA LYS A 109 2.16 13.39 3.42
C LYS A 109 1.51 14.77 3.52
N THR A 110 0.33 14.96 2.92
CA THR A 110 -0.38 16.24 2.98
C THR A 110 -0.79 16.56 4.41
N GLU A 111 -1.36 15.60 5.14
CA GLU A 111 -1.72 15.78 6.55
C GLU A 111 -0.49 16.12 7.41
N ARG A 112 0.64 15.46 7.16
CA ARG A 112 1.90 15.78 7.85
C ARG A 112 2.40 17.18 7.54
N ALA A 113 2.25 17.67 6.31
CA ALA A 113 2.62 19.03 5.93
C ALA A 113 1.75 20.06 6.65
N ASP A 114 0.43 19.87 6.66
CA ASP A 114 -0.53 20.73 7.35
C ASP A 114 -0.24 20.81 8.85
N LEU A 115 -0.02 19.65 9.49
CA LEU A 115 0.34 19.59 10.91
C LEU A 115 1.67 20.30 11.22
N GLN A 116 2.63 20.25 10.30
CA GLN A 116 3.91 20.95 10.45
C GLN A 116 3.78 22.46 10.29
N GLU A 117 2.90 22.93 9.40
CA GLU A 117 2.55 24.33 9.27
C GLU A 117 1.85 24.84 10.52
N ASP A 118 0.85 24.11 11.02
CA ASP A 118 0.12 24.46 12.24
C ASP A 118 1.05 24.51 13.46
N LYS A 119 1.96 23.54 13.59
CA LYS A 119 2.99 23.57 14.62
C LYS A 119 3.85 24.83 14.51
N SER A 120 4.33 25.15 13.31
CA SER A 120 5.17 26.34 13.09
C SER A 120 4.42 27.64 13.40
N ARG A 121 3.12 27.69 13.11
CA ARG A 121 2.25 28.81 13.45
C ARG A 121 2.08 28.95 14.97
N LEU A 122 1.82 27.85 15.67
CA LEU A 122 1.72 27.82 17.12
C LEU A 122 3.04 28.23 17.78
N ASP A 123 4.19 27.76 17.29
CA ASP A 123 5.50 28.12 17.83
C ASP A 123 5.76 29.64 17.72
N ARG A 124 5.34 30.28 16.62
CA ARG A 124 5.39 31.75 16.48
C ARG A 124 4.49 32.45 17.48
N GLN A 125 3.27 31.95 17.70
CA GLN A 125 2.34 32.51 18.69
C GLN A 125 2.89 32.40 20.11
N VAL A 126 3.44 31.23 20.47
CA VAL A 126 4.07 31.01 21.78
C VAL A 126 5.25 31.97 21.97
N THR A 127 6.08 32.15 20.95
CA THR A 127 7.20 33.11 20.99
C THR A 127 6.70 34.54 21.21
N GLN A 128 5.66 34.95 20.48
CA GLN A 128 5.06 36.28 20.61
C GLN A 128 4.46 36.51 22.01
N LEU A 129 3.68 35.55 22.52
CA LEU A 129 3.09 35.62 23.86
C LEU A 129 4.15 35.63 24.95
N THR A 130 5.24 34.86 24.78
CA THR A 130 6.37 34.85 25.70
C THR A 130 7.04 36.21 25.77
N LYS A 131 7.23 36.88 24.61
CA LYS A 131 7.75 38.24 24.56
C LYS A 131 6.81 39.23 25.27
N GLN A 132 5.51 39.18 24.97
CA GLN A 132 4.53 40.04 25.63
C GLN A 132 4.51 39.85 27.15
N LEU A 133 4.64 38.61 27.62
CA LEU A 133 4.74 38.33 29.05
C LEU A 133 6.01 38.92 29.68
N ALA A 134 7.15 38.83 28.98
CA ALA A 134 8.40 39.43 29.44
C ALA A 134 8.30 40.95 29.51
N ASP A 135 7.72 41.58 28.48
CA ASP A 135 7.51 43.03 28.41
C ASP A 135 6.57 43.51 29.53
N LEU A 136 5.46 42.80 29.76
CA LEU A 136 4.54 43.09 30.87
C LEU A 136 5.22 42.95 32.23
N LYS A 137 6.05 41.92 32.41
CA LYS A 137 6.80 41.71 33.66
C LYS A 137 7.80 42.83 33.92
N ALA A 138 8.47 43.33 32.87
CA ALA A 138 9.35 44.48 32.97
C ALA A 138 8.55 45.74 33.37
N ALA A 139 7.44 46.03 32.68
CA ALA A 139 6.60 47.18 32.98
C ALA A 139 6.03 47.16 34.42
N VAL A 140 5.65 45.98 34.93
CA VAL A 140 5.21 45.84 36.32
C VAL A 140 6.36 46.11 37.29
N ARG A 141 7.57 45.60 37.01
CA ARG A 141 8.75 45.85 37.84
C ARG A 141 9.08 47.34 37.89
N ASP A 142 9.06 48.01 36.74
CA ASP A 142 9.36 49.44 36.64
C ASP A 142 8.35 50.25 37.47
N LYS A 143 7.05 49.96 37.35
CA LYS A 143 6.00 50.59 38.17
C LYS A 143 6.18 50.34 39.67
N ILE A 144 6.62 49.16 40.08
CA ILE A 144 6.92 48.87 41.49
C ILE A 144 8.08 49.76 41.96
N GLY A 145 9.13 49.89 41.16
CA GLY A 145 10.26 50.79 41.46
C GLY A 145 9.82 52.25 41.61
N ASP A 146 8.99 52.75 40.69
CA ASP A 146 8.44 54.11 40.76
C ASP A 146 7.64 54.33 42.05
N LEU A 147 6.82 53.36 42.45
CA LEU A 147 6.04 53.41 43.69
C LEU A 147 6.92 53.42 44.94
N GLU A 148 8.02 52.65 44.95
CA GLU A 148 8.99 52.64 46.05
C GLU A 148 9.71 53.98 46.19
N VAL A 149 10.09 54.61 45.08
CA VAL A 149 10.67 55.97 45.10
C VAL A 149 9.69 56.98 45.66
N LEU A 150 8.43 56.97 45.20
CA LEU A 150 7.38 57.87 45.71
C LEU A 150 7.14 57.67 47.21
N LYS A 151 7.13 56.42 47.70
CA LYS A 151 6.98 56.11 49.11
C LYS A 151 8.12 56.71 49.96
N ASN A 152 9.35 56.64 49.46
CA ASN A 152 10.52 57.16 50.18
C ASN A 152 10.57 58.70 50.21
N LEU A 153 9.97 59.37 49.23
CA LEU A 153 9.86 60.84 49.19
C LEU A 153 8.73 61.40 50.07
N ALA A 154 7.76 60.57 50.44
CA ALA A 154 6.62 60.96 51.28
C ALA A 154 6.89 60.80 52.78
N ASN A 155 8.01 60.19 53.16
CA ASN A 155 8.52 60.07 54.53
C ASN A 155 9.60 61.11 54.81
#